data_AF-A0A926WC99-F1
#
_entry.id   AF-A0A926WC99-F1
#
_cell.length_a   1.000
_cell.length_b   1.000
_cell.length_c   1.000
_cell.angle_alpha   90.00
_cell.angle_beta   90.00
_cell.angle_gamma   90.00
#
_symmetry.space_group_name_H-M   'P 1'
#
loop_
_entity.id
_entity.type
_entity.pdbx_description
1 polymer ?
#
loop_
_entity_poly.entity_id
_entity_poly.type
_entity_poly.pdbx_seq_one_letter_code
_entity_poly.pdbx_strand_id
1 'polypeptide(L)'
;MPSKSGLDLNTKSWALESRQTSQDLTNPLDISLPGGGSSAPGSSPDQLFPQMPLDSFPTLPPVGSVNPNPNPYLTSAAIVPDFNGDGKTDKMWVNVQTGEILVRLMDGTRVIEQASLGQYDLTTWSYKTADFNSDNKTDFLLRNEQTGENVVVLMDGTRVASFLTLDRVDPGWSANIGDFNGDRKTDIFWHNNQTGQNAIWQMDGTTVVNATVLETTDLSLTATIVDFDGNGKSDIFWRNNTTGENIAWFMDGSEATEYNLQSQDASWTATLGDFNGDLKTDILWRNTASGENKIWTMNGIFVTEGVVNTLSTDWTAKIGDFDGNGKTDIFWHNATTGENTAWLMDGTTVSSEAFLPSNSPGLTASLGDFNGDGKTDVYWRDQQTSADKIWTMNGTLATENLVADADKLTPEWYTA
;
A
#
# COMPACT_ATOMS: atom_id res chain seq x y z
N MET A 1 22.35 14.09 -45.15
CA MET A 1 21.27 13.50 -44.34
C MET A 1 21.42 11.99 -44.41
N PRO A 2 21.79 11.27 -43.33
CA PRO A 2 21.67 9.83 -43.31
C PRO A 2 20.34 9.41 -42.67
N SER A 3 19.67 8.47 -43.34
CA SER A 3 18.40 7.85 -42.94
C SER A 3 18.60 6.96 -41.71
N LYS A 4 17.79 7.18 -40.66
CA LYS A 4 17.66 6.25 -39.54
C LYS A 4 16.96 4.97 -40.01
N SER A 5 17.63 3.83 -39.88
CA SER A 5 17.03 2.49 -39.99
C SER A 5 16.15 2.24 -38.77
N GLY A 6 14.88 1.91 -38.99
CA GLY A 6 13.95 1.49 -37.95
C GLY A 6 14.37 0.16 -37.33
N LEU A 7 14.20 0.05 -36.01
CA LEU A 7 14.29 -1.21 -35.27
C LEU A 7 13.08 -2.10 -35.64
N ASP A 8 13.35 -3.33 -36.06
CA ASP A 8 12.36 -4.37 -36.35
C ASP A 8 12.14 -5.23 -35.10
N LEU A 9 10.95 -5.13 -34.49
CA LEU A 9 10.55 -5.86 -33.28
C LEU A 9 9.74 -7.13 -33.65
N ASN A 10 10.39 -8.10 -34.29
CA ASN A 10 9.76 -9.39 -34.55
C ASN A 10 9.92 -10.34 -33.36
N THR A 11 8.93 -10.34 -32.44
CA THR A 11 8.89 -11.14 -31.20
C THR A 11 8.36 -12.57 -31.38
N LYS A 12 8.11 -13.01 -32.62
CA LYS A 12 7.47 -14.31 -32.90
C LYS A 12 8.28 -15.53 -32.47
N SER A 13 9.60 -15.42 -32.36
CA SER A 13 10.46 -16.53 -31.90
C SER A 13 10.33 -16.78 -30.41
N TRP A 14 10.23 -15.72 -29.59
CA TRP A 14 10.16 -15.83 -28.13
C TRP A 14 8.80 -16.38 -27.65
N ALA A 15 7.72 -16.00 -28.31
CA ALA A 15 6.38 -16.53 -28.03
C ALA A 15 6.25 -18.03 -28.34
N LEU A 16 7.06 -18.56 -29.28
CA LEU A 16 7.05 -19.98 -29.61
C LEU A 16 7.89 -20.81 -28.63
N GLU A 17 9.04 -20.28 -28.21
CA GLU A 17 9.96 -20.93 -27.27
C GLU A 17 9.37 -21.02 -25.85
N SER A 18 8.67 -19.96 -25.41
CA SER A 18 7.94 -19.95 -24.13
C SER A 18 6.77 -20.96 -24.12
N ARG A 19 6.00 -21.03 -25.22
CA ARG A 19 4.89 -21.99 -25.35
C ARG A 19 5.38 -23.44 -25.36
N GLN A 20 6.51 -23.72 -26.00
CA GLN A 20 7.10 -25.06 -26.03
C GLN A 20 7.58 -25.50 -24.63
N THR A 21 8.23 -24.59 -23.91
CA THR A 21 8.72 -24.83 -22.54
C THR A 21 7.58 -25.09 -21.55
N SER A 22 6.45 -24.37 -21.71
CA SER A 22 5.24 -24.60 -20.91
C SER A 22 4.59 -25.96 -21.18
N GLN A 23 4.59 -26.43 -22.44
CA GLN A 23 4.06 -27.76 -22.79
C GLN A 23 4.90 -28.90 -22.21
N ASP A 24 6.23 -28.74 -22.16
CA ASP A 24 7.14 -29.76 -21.61
C ASP A 24 6.98 -29.93 -20.08
N LEU A 25 6.47 -28.92 -19.38
CA LEU A 25 6.18 -28.95 -17.94
C LEU A 25 4.80 -29.52 -17.57
N THR A 26 3.95 -29.83 -18.55
CA THR A 26 2.59 -30.39 -18.34
C THR A 26 2.49 -31.91 -18.47
N ASN A 27 3.61 -32.62 -18.66
CA ASN A 27 3.59 -34.08 -18.60
C ASN A 27 3.37 -34.56 -17.15
N PRO A 28 2.32 -35.33 -16.87
CA PRO A 28 1.99 -35.75 -15.52
C PRO A 28 3.09 -36.65 -14.93
N LEU A 29 3.50 -36.33 -13.71
CA LEU A 29 4.34 -37.18 -12.86
C LEU A 29 3.67 -38.55 -12.67
N ASP A 30 4.29 -39.60 -13.19
CA ASP A 30 3.91 -41.00 -12.96
C ASP A 30 4.18 -41.36 -11.48
N ILE A 31 3.12 -41.28 -10.66
CA ILE A 31 3.10 -41.80 -9.29
C ILE A 31 2.40 -43.16 -9.26
N SER A 32 3.06 -44.17 -9.83
CA SER A 32 2.72 -45.56 -9.57
C SER A 32 3.27 -46.00 -8.21
N LEU A 33 2.42 -46.04 -7.18
CA LEU A 33 2.68 -46.75 -5.92
C LEU A 33 1.96 -48.11 -5.90
N PRO A 34 2.61 -49.20 -5.45
CA PRO A 34 2.07 -50.55 -5.54
C PRO A 34 1.16 -50.93 -4.35
N GLY A 35 -0.04 -51.43 -4.67
CA GLY A 35 -0.64 -52.60 -4.02
C GLY A 35 -1.63 -52.43 -2.84
N GLY A 36 -2.90 -52.78 -3.10
CA GLY A 36 -3.91 -53.27 -2.13
C GLY A 36 -4.81 -52.18 -1.52
N GLY A 37 -6.15 -52.19 -1.53
CA GLY A 37 -7.16 -53.18 -1.88
C GLY A 37 -8.26 -53.16 -0.81
N SER A 38 -9.45 -52.60 -1.10
CA SER A 38 -10.78 -53.22 -0.83
C SER A 38 -11.95 -52.22 -0.76
N SER A 39 -12.93 -52.46 -1.65
CA SER A 39 -14.40 -52.43 -1.48
C SER A 39 -15.15 -51.15 -1.03
N ALA A 40 -15.95 -50.62 -1.96
CA ALA A 40 -17.22 -49.93 -1.73
C ALA A 40 -18.42 -50.90 -1.91
N PRO A 41 -19.62 -50.56 -1.41
CA PRO A 41 -20.80 -50.50 -2.31
C PRO A 41 -21.77 -49.34 -1.96
N GLY A 42 -22.20 -48.49 -2.93
CA GLY A 42 -23.53 -48.46 -3.60
C GLY A 42 -24.56 -47.55 -2.87
N SER A 43 -25.41 -46.67 -3.43
CA SER A 43 -25.90 -46.37 -4.79
C SER A 43 -26.82 -45.11 -4.83
N SER A 44 -26.64 -44.24 -5.87
CA SER A 44 -27.64 -43.41 -6.64
C SER A 44 -28.38 -42.19 -6.00
N PRO A 45 -29.00 -41.28 -6.82
CA PRO A 45 -28.41 -40.06 -7.43
C PRO A 45 -29.20 -38.77 -7.08
N ASP A 46 -28.81 -37.64 -7.67
CA ASP A 46 -29.37 -36.27 -7.52
C ASP A 46 -28.90 -35.49 -6.29
N GLN A 47 -27.79 -34.75 -6.45
CA GLN A 47 -27.69 -33.31 -6.18
C GLN A 47 -26.49 -32.75 -6.98
N LEU A 48 -26.78 -32.03 -8.06
CA LEU A 48 -25.80 -31.15 -8.69
C LEU A 48 -25.47 -30.05 -7.67
N PHE A 49 -24.18 -29.87 -7.38
CA PHE A 49 -23.55 -28.97 -6.38
C PHE A 49 -23.47 -29.53 -4.94
N PRO A 50 -22.27 -29.94 -4.46
CA PRO A 50 -22.03 -30.06 -3.02
C PRO A 50 -22.01 -28.67 -2.38
N GLN A 51 -22.85 -28.44 -1.36
CA GLN A 51 -22.58 -27.39 -0.37
C GLN A 51 -21.26 -27.73 0.33
N MET A 52 -20.21 -26.96 0.10
CA MET A 52 -18.99 -27.06 0.90
C MET A 52 -19.27 -26.51 2.31
N PRO A 53 -18.87 -27.22 3.39
CA PRO A 53 -18.93 -26.69 4.73
C PRO A 53 -18.04 -25.43 4.84
N LEU A 54 -18.50 -24.42 5.57
CA LEU A 54 -17.75 -23.18 5.81
C LEU A 54 -16.36 -23.41 6.45
N ASP A 55 -16.12 -24.61 6.99
CA ASP A 55 -14.93 -24.96 7.76
C ASP A 55 -13.81 -25.64 6.93
N SER A 56 -13.94 -25.69 5.59
CA SER A 56 -12.93 -26.33 4.71
C SER A 56 -11.98 -25.36 4.01
N PHE A 57 -11.93 -24.10 4.42
CA PHE A 57 -10.81 -23.23 4.04
C PHE A 57 -9.54 -23.73 4.72
N PRO A 58 -8.39 -23.80 4.01
CA PRO A 58 -7.13 -24.04 4.68
C PRO A 58 -6.96 -22.96 5.76
N THR A 59 -6.79 -23.41 7.00
CA THR A 59 -6.42 -22.52 8.10
C THR A 59 -5.04 -21.98 7.76
N LEU A 60 -5.00 -20.69 7.42
CA LEU A 60 -3.77 -19.95 7.24
C LEU A 60 -2.93 -20.09 8.52
N PRO A 61 -1.59 -20.21 8.42
CA PRO A 61 -0.75 -20.13 9.60
C PRO A 61 -1.06 -18.80 10.32
N PRO A 62 -1.03 -18.79 11.67
CA PRO A 62 -1.30 -17.56 12.42
C PRO A 62 -0.32 -16.49 11.95
N VAL A 63 -0.85 -15.43 11.34
CA VAL A 63 -0.07 -14.28 10.90
C VAL A 63 0.50 -13.65 12.16
N GLY A 64 1.82 -13.74 12.31
CA GLY A 64 2.58 -13.16 13.41
C GLY A 64 3.08 -11.75 13.11
N SER A 65 2.32 -10.93 12.39
CA SER A 65 2.60 -9.51 12.22
C SER A 65 1.30 -8.73 12.39
N VAL A 66 1.23 -7.97 13.49
CA VAL A 66 0.13 -7.06 13.79
C VAL A 66 0.34 -5.86 12.85
N ASN A 67 -0.27 -5.90 11.67
CA ASN A 67 -0.22 -4.76 10.76
C ASN A 67 -1.21 -3.69 11.28
N PRO A 68 -0.75 -2.48 11.60
CA PRO A 68 -1.58 -1.43 12.21
C PRO A 68 -2.43 -0.64 11.21
N ASN A 69 -2.36 -0.99 9.92
CA ASN A 69 -3.44 -0.71 8.98
C ASN A 69 -4.48 -1.85 9.14
N PRO A 70 -5.77 -1.58 9.37
CA PRO A 70 -6.80 -2.63 9.42
C PRO A 70 -6.87 -3.46 8.14
N ASN A 71 -6.16 -3.04 7.09
CA ASN A 71 -5.99 -3.83 5.90
C ASN A 71 -4.52 -4.20 5.60
N PRO A 72 -4.03 -5.32 6.17
CA PRO A 72 -2.73 -5.91 5.86
C PRO A 72 -2.57 -6.39 4.41
N TYR A 73 -3.66 -6.42 3.63
CA TYR A 73 -3.69 -6.96 2.27
C TYR A 73 -3.71 -5.85 1.19
N LEU A 74 -4.03 -4.58 1.51
CA LEU A 74 -4.13 -3.52 0.47
C LEU A 74 -2.81 -3.15 -0.18
N THR A 75 -1.71 -3.43 0.49
CA THR A 75 -0.37 -3.06 0.03
C THR A 75 0.58 -4.08 0.57
N SER A 76 1.44 -4.64 -0.28
CA SER A 76 2.66 -5.32 0.19
C SER A 76 3.25 -4.57 1.37
N ALA A 77 3.61 -5.28 2.45
CA ALA A 77 4.00 -4.68 3.72
C ALA A 77 4.95 -3.49 3.53
N ALA A 78 4.77 -2.44 4.33
CA ALA A 78 5.52 -1.17 4.39
C ALA A 78 4.94 0.11 3.75
N ILE A 79 3.61 0.35 3.81
CA ILE A 79 3.09 1.74 3.85
C ILE A 79 3.70 2.49 5.05
N VAL A 80 3.79 1.78 6.16
CA VAL A 80 4.37 2.25 7.42
C VAL A 80 5.66 1.46 7.62
N PRO A 81 6.83 2.12 7.68
CA PRO A 81 8.09 1.41 7.79
C PRO A 81 8.18 0.60 9.08
N ASP A 82 8.60 -0.64 8.97
CA ASP A 82 9.08 -1.55 10.01
C ASP A 82 10.29 -2.29 9.41
N PHE A 83 11.49 -1.80 9.67
CA PHE A 83 12.72 -2.29 9.06
C PHE A 83 13.28 -3.52 9.77
N ASN A 84 12.87 -3.79 11.01
CA ASN A 84 13.37 -4.91 11.80
C ASN A 84 12.34 -6.05 11.98
N GLY A 85 11.08 -5.83 11.58
CA GLY A 85 9.98 -6.79 11.64
C GLY A 85 9.46 -7.01 13.06
N ASP A 86 9.60 -6.02 13.95
CA ASP A 86 9.17 -6.14 15.35
C ASP A 86 7.71 -5.72 15.59
N GLY A 87 7.01 -5.30 14.53
CA GLY A 87 5.62 -4.87 14.55
C GLY A 87 5.42 -3.43 14.99
N LYS A 88 6.50 -2.68 15.26
CA LYS A 88 6.43 -1.25 15.54
C LYS A 88 6.84 -0.43 14.33
N THR A 89 6.28 0.76 14.27
CA THR A 89 6.59 1.73 13.24
C THR A 89 7.95 2.34 13.48
N ASP A 90 8.86 2.03 12.57
CA ASP A 90 10.15 2.67 12.42
C ASP A 90 10.05 4.01 11.68
N LYS A 91 11.16 4.74 11.63
CA LYS A 91 11.22 6.03 10.94
C LYS A 91 12.28 6.04 9.84
N MET A 92 11.86 6.51 8.68
CA MET A 92 12.75 6.94 7.61
C MET A 92 12.76 8.47 7.54
N TRP A 93 13.96 9.03 7.61
CA TRP A 93 14.22 10.45 7.55
C TRP A 93 14.98 10.79 6.30
N VAL A 94 14.65 11.93 5.70
CA VAL A 94 15.30 12.40 4.49
C VAL A 94 15.81 13.82 4.72
N ASN A 95 17.08 14.05 4.40
CA ASN A 95 17.69 15.36 4.53
C ASN A 95 17.51 16.16 3.22
N VAL A 96 16.76 17.26 3.26
CA VAL A 96 16.45 18.07 2.05
C VAL A 96 17.68 18.74 1.42
N GLN A 97 18.76 18.91 2.17
CA GLN A 97 19.95 19.62 1.71
C GLN A 97 20.98 18.69 1.08
N THR A 98 21.11 17.49 1.65
CA THR A 98 22.14 16.51 1.25
C THR A 98 21.58 15.32 0.50
N GLY A 99 20.26 15.08 0.59
CA GLY A 99 19.64 13.89 0.04
C GLY A 99 19.91 12.62 0.85
N GLU A 100 20.47 12.75 2.04
CA GLU A 100 20.71 11.59 2.92
C GLU A 100 19.40 10.96 3.38
N ILE A 101 19.29 9.64 3.20
CA ILE A 101 18.20 8.83 3.75
C ILE A 101 18.74 8.13 5.01
N LEU A 102 18.10 8.39 6.14
CA LEU A 102 18.44 7.84 7.46
C LEU A 102 17.31 6.93 7.95
N VAL A 103 17.62 5.67 8.22
CA VAL A 103 16.71 4.69 8.82
C VAL A 103 16.91 4.68 10.33
N ARG A 104 15.82 4.68 11.09
CA ARG A 104 15.78 4.62 12.55
C ARG A 104 14.82 3.55 13.02
N LEU A 105 15.35 2.58 13.77
CA LEU A 105 14.54 1.59 14.48
C LEU A 105 13.96 2.22 15.75
N MET A 106 12.66 2.03 15.99
CA MET A 106 11.90 2.73 17.03
C MET A 106 11.32 1.78 18.09
N ASP A 107 11.36 2.19 19.36
CA ASP A 107 10.60 1.57 20.46
C ASP A 107 9.81 2.67 21.17
N GLY A 108 8.58 2.92 20.72
CA GLY A 108 7.83 4.11 21.10
C GLY A 108 8.56 5.38 20.66
N THR A 109 8.90 6.24 21.62
CA THR A 109 9.64 7.48 21.34
C THR A 109 11.15 7.30 21.28
N ARG A 110 11.68 6.10 21.52
CA ARG A 110 13.12 5.84 21.62
C ARG A 110 13.68 5.34 20.30
N VAL A 111 14.80 5.92 19.87
CA VAL A 111 15.60 5.36 18.76
C VAL A 111 16.48 4.24 19.31
N ILE A 112 16.27 3.01 18.83
CA ILE A 112 17.05 1.82 19.24
C ILE A 112 18.35 1.76 18.44
N GLU A 113 18.25 2.00 17.14
CA GLU A 113 19.36 1.93 16.19
C GLU A 113 19.11 2.90 15.04
N GLN A 114 20.16 3.40 14.40
CA GLN A 114 20.03 4.19 13.19
C GLN A 114 21.21 3.96 12.24
N ALA A 115 20.96 4.00 10.94
CA ALA A 115 22.00 4.02 9.92
C ALA A 115 21.57 4.78 8.67
N SER A 116 22.57 5.27 7.93
CA SER A 116 22.37 5.95 6.65
C SER A 116 22.28 4.91 5.53
N LEU A 117 21.24 5.02 4.69
CA LEU A 117 21.14 4.30 3.41
C LEU A 117 22.01 4.96 2.33
N GLY A 118 22.53 6.16 2.60
CA GLY A 118 23.36 6.94 1.69
C GLY A 118 22.67 8.23 1.23
N GLN A 119 23.37 8.96 0.36
CA GLN A 119 22.93 10.24 -0.19
C GLN A 119 22.43 10.05 -1.63
N TYR A 120 21.22 10.54 -1.88
CA TYR A 120 20.56 10.48 -3.18
C TYR A 120 20.14 11.87 -3.62
N ASP A 121 20.39 12.24 -4.87
CA ASP A 121 19.87 13.50 -5.41
C ASP A 121 18.35 13.40 -5.60
N LEU A 122 17.58 13.85 -4.61
CA LEU A 122 16.12 13.76 -4.57
C LEU A 122 15.40 14.59 -5.64
N THR A 123 16.14 15.36 -6.45
CA THR A 123 15.58 16.00 -7.65
C THR A 123 15.51 15.04 -8.84
N THR A 124 16.24 13.93 -8.77
CA THR A 124 16.28 12.90 -9.81
C THR A 124 15.98 11.51 -9.27
N TRP A 125 16.15 11.26 -7.99
CA TRP A 125 15.86 9.98 -7.34
C TRP A 125 14.58 10.05 -6.52
N SER A 126 13.66 9.12 -6.79
CA SER A 126 12.53 8.81 -5.93
C SER A 126 12.73 7.47 -5.24
N TYR A 127 11.97 7.24 -4.17
CA TYR A 127 11.98 5.99 -3.43
C TYR A 127 10.55 5.54 -3.09
N LYS A 128 10.40 4.24 -2.85
CA LYS A 128 9.24 3.64 -2.19
C LYS A 128 9.71 2.57 -1.21
N THR A 129 8.93 2.36 -0.17
CA THR A 129 9.14 1.32 0.84
C THR A 129 8.14 0.19 0.65
N ALA A 130 8.61 -1.05 0.72
CA ALA A 130 7.79 -2.26 0.55
C ALA A 130 8.53 -3.49 1.11
N ASP A 131 7.89 -4.63 1.28
CA ASP A 131 8.52 -5.91 1.58
C ASP A 131 8.69 -6.70 0.26
N PHE A 132 9.88 -6.63 -0.34
CA PHE A 132 10.12 -7.23 -1.64
C PHE A 132 10.35 -8.75 -1.54
N ASN A 133 10.72 -9.28 -0.38
CA ASN A 133 11.14 -10.67 -0.20
C ASN A 133 10.25 -11.50 0.74
N SER A 134 9.18 -10.91 1.28
CA SER A 134 8.24 -11.48 2.23
C SER A 134 8.87 -11.87 3.58
N ASP A 135 9.88 -11.13 4.05
CA ASP A 135 10.51 -11.36 5.35
C ASP A 135 9.91 -10.51 6.50
N ASN A 136 8.83 -9.76 6.20
CA ASN A 136 8.14 -8.80 7.06
C ASN A 136 9.00 -7.60 7.46
N LYS A 137 10.04 -7.28 6.69
CA LYS A 137 10.83 -6.06 6.88
C LYS A 137 10.66 -5.13 5.70
N THR A 138 10.88 -3.86 6.00
CA THR A 138 10.78 -2.79 5.01
C THR A 138 12.04 -2.71 4.16
N ASP A 139 11.89 -2.96 2.87
CA ASP A 139 12.89 -2.78 1.83
C ASP A 139 12.64 -1.47 1.05
N PHE A 140 13.51 -1.18 0.07
CA PHE A 140 13.38 -0.02 -0.81
C PHE A 140 13.33 -0.41 -2.29
N LEU A 141 12.49 0.32 -3.03
CA LEU A 141 12.70 0.59 -4.46
C LEU A 141 13.24 2.01 -4.60
N LEU A 142 14.44 2.15 -5.14
CA LEU A 142 15.05 3.42 -5.51
C LEU A 142 15.00 3.58 -7.03
N ARG A 143 14.52 4.72 -7.53
CA ARG A 143 14.41 4.99 -8.96
C ARG A 143 15.03 6.33 -9.32
N ASN A 144 15.94 6.33 -10.29
CA ASN A 144 16.38 7.56 -10.93
C ASN A 144 15.45 7.93 -12.09
N GLU A 145 14.59 8.92 -11.87
CA GLU A 145 13.58 9.39 -12.81
C GLU A 145 14.17 10.09 -14.04
N GLN A 146 15.45 10.48 -14.01
CA GLN A 146 16.12 11.10 -15.17
C GLN A 146 16.74 10.06 -16.12
N THR A 147 17.31 9.00 -15.58
CA THR A 147 18.07 7.97 -16.34
C THR A 147 17.28 6.67 -16.53
N GLY A 148 16.21 6.49 -15.77
CA GLY A 148 15.39 5.28 -15.74
C GLY A 148 15.97 4.14 -14.92
N GLU A 149 17.05 4.36 -14.17
CA GLU A 149 17.68 3.35 -13.31
C GLU A 149 16.78 2.98 -12.13
N ASN A 150 16.73 1.69 -11.80
CA ASN A 150 15.91 1.12 -10.74
C ASN A 150 16.78 0.19 -9.88
N VAL A 151 16.66 0.30 -8.56
CA VAL A 151 17.41 -0.52 -7.60
C VAL A 151 16.45 -1.00 -6.52
N VAL A 152 16.42 -2.31 -6.27
CA VAL A 152 15.80 -2.89 -5.08
C VAL A 152 16.87 -3.05 -4.01
N VAL A 153 16.61 -2.57 -2.81
CA VAL A 153 17.50 -2.69 -1.65
C VAL A 153 16.77 -3.46 -0.57
N LEU A 154 17.20 -4.69 -0.32
CA LEU A 154 16.67 -5.51 0.77
C LEU A 154 17.35 -5.10 2.08
N MET A 155 16.57 -4.89 3.14
CA MET A 155 17.02 -4.42 4.45
C MET A 155 16.92 -5.53 5.50
N ASP A 156 17.73 -5.40 6.55
CA ASP A 156 17.66 -6.22 7.75
C ASP A 156 17.96 -5.33 8.97
N GLY A 157 16.90 -4.73 9.52
CA GLY A 157 17.03 -3.59 10.42
C GLY A 157 17.66 -2.40 9.69
N THR A 158 18.69 -1.80 10.28
CA THR A 158 19.39 -0.66 9.65
C THR A 158 20.40 -1.08 8.57
N ARG A 159 20.63 -2.39 8.39
CA ARG A 159 21.67 -2.93 7.51
C ARG A 159 21.09 -3.24 6.13
N VAL A 160 21.83 -2.86 5.08
CA VAL A 160 21.57 -3.35 3.72
C VAL A 160 21.95 -4.82 3.63
N ALA A 161 20.96 -5.69 3.45
CA ALA A 161 21.14 -7.12 3.27
C ALA A 161 21.55 -7.47 1.83
N SER A 162 20.94 -6.81 0.85
CA SER A 162 21.22 -6.98 -0.58
C SER A 162 20.90 -5.71 -1.36
N PHE A 163 21.57 -5.49 -2.48
CA PHE A 163 21.20 -4.48 -3.47
C PHE A 163 21.21 -5.12 -4.85
N LEU A 164 20.18 -4.84 -5.67
CA LEU A 164 20.16 -5.27 -7.06
C LEU A 164 19.64 -4.15 -7.97
N THR A 165 20.43 -3.84 -8.99
CA THR A 165 19.98 -2.99 -10.10
C THR A 165 19.07 -3.81 -11.02
N LEU A 166 17.85 -3.34 -11.22
CA LEU A 166 16.91 -3.91 -12.18
C LEU A 166 17.14 -3.28 -13.57
N ASP A 167 16.41 -3.77 -14.57
CA ASP A 167 16.39 -3.18 -15.89
C ASP A 167 15.95 -1.70 -15.83
N ARG A 168 16.46 -0.92 -16.79
CA ARG A 168 16.07 0.49 -16.91
C ARG A 168 14.68 0.59 -17.51
N VAL A 169 13.88 1.50 -16.96
CA VAL A 169 12.57 1.86 -17.50
C VAL A 169 12.57 3.34 -17.82
N ASP A 170 12.16 3.70 -19.04
CA ASP A 170 12.21 5.07 -19.55
C ASP A 170 11.69 6.11 -18.55
N PRO A 171 12.30 7.31 -18.46
CA PRO A 171 11.88 8.40 -17.56
C PRO A 171 10.39 8.78 -17.57
N GLY A 172 9.68 8.53 -18.67
CA GLY A 172 8.24 8.80 -18.77
C GLY A 172 7.36 7.89 -17.90
N TRP A 173 7.93 6.80 -17.38
CA TRP A 173 7.23 5.84 -16.51
C TRP A 173 7.49 6.14 -15.04
N SER A 174 6.41 6.07 -14.27
CA SER A 174 6.41 6.06 -12.81
C SER A 174 6.19 4.63 -12.31
N ALA A 175 6.82 4.30 -11.19
CA ALA A 175 6.58 3.04 -10.48
C ALA A 175 5.47 3.23 -9.44
N ASN A 176 4.70 2.19 -9.21
CA ASN A 176 3.92 1.90 -8.01
C ASN A 176 4.21 0.46 -7.60
N ILE A 177 3.84 0.11 -6.37
CA ILE A 177 4.19 -1.17 -5.76
C ILE A 177 2.93 -1.79 -5.15
N GLY A 178 2.89 -3.11 -5.14
CA GLY A 178 1.79 -3.90 -4.57
C GLY A 178 2.08 -5.38 -4.75
N ASP A 179 1.29 -6.25 -4.12
CA ASP A 179 1.35 -7.70 -4.35
C ASP A 179 0.25 -8.07 -5.35
N PHE A 180 0.52 -7.97 -6.65
CA PHE A 180 -0.51 -8.19 -7.66
C PHE A 180 -0.84 -9.68 -7.84
N ASN A 181 0.00 -10.59 -7.36
CA ASN A 181 -0.13 -12.03 -7.60
C ASN A 181 -0.49 -12.85 -6.34
N GLY A 182 -0.43 -12.24 -5.15
CA GLY A 182 -0.82 -12.83 -3.87
C GLY A 182 0.25 -13.70 -3.22
N ASP A 183 1.52 -13.61 -3.64
CA ASP A 183 2.62 -14.38 -3.06
C ASP A 183 3.31 -13.68 -1.87
N ARG A 184 2.79 -12.53 -1.46
CA ARG A 184 3.26 -11.64 -0.38
C ARG A 184 4.62 -11.01 -0.63
N LYS A 185 5.08 -10.98 -1.87
CA LYS A 185 6.23 -10.18 -2.28
C LYS A 185 5.75 -8.98 -3.07
N THR A 186 6.55 -7.92 -3.02
CA THR A 186 6.23 -6.69 -3.73
C THR A 186 6.55 -6.80 -5.22
N ASP A 187 5.50 -6.73 -6.03
CA ASP A 187 5.54 -6.51 -7.48
C ASP A 187 5.59 -5.01 -7.82
N ILE A 188 5.93 -4.66 -9.07
CA ILE A 188 6.03 -3.27 -9.54
C ILE A 188 5.03 -3.01 -10.67
N PHE A 189 4.12 -2.07 -10.46
CA PHE A 189 3.25 -1.52 -11.49
C PHE A 189 3.89 -0.27 -12.11
N TRP A 190 4.04 -0.27 -13.43
CA TRP A 190 4.58 0.83 -14.21
C TRP A 190 3.46 1.57 -14.93
N HIS A 191 3.41 2.90 -14.76
CA HIS A 191 2.48 3.77 -15.48
C HIS A 191 3.21 4.91 -16.18
N ASN A 192 2.98 5.06 -17.48
CA ASN A 192 3.53 6.16 -18.26
C ASN A 192 2.59 7.36 -18.26
N ASN A 193 2.96 8.40 -17.51
CA ASN A 193 2.16 9.62 -17.35
C ASN A 193 2.05 10.47 -18.64
N GLN A 194 2.78 10.12 -19.69
CA GLN A 194 2.80 10.85 -20.97
C GLN A 194 2.06 10.11 -22.09
N THR A 195 1.94 8.78 -21.99
CA THR A 195 1.33 7.93 -23.02
C THR A 195 0.14 7.12 -22.54
N GLY A 196 -0.07 7.01 -21.22
CA GLY A 196 -1.12 6.21 -20.59
C GLY A 196 -0.81 4.72 -20.58
N GLN A 197 0.37 4.31 -21.07
CA GLN A 197 0.75 2.91 -21.14
C GLN A 197 0.99 2.35 -19.73
N ASN A 198 0.64 1.09 -19.55
CA ASN A 198 0.72 0.39 -18.27
C ASN A 198 1.51 -0.91 -18.45
N ALA A 199 2.23 -1.32 -17.40
CA ALA A 199 2.90 -2.61 -17.36
C ALA A 199 3.04 -3.10 -15.91
N ILE A 200 3.19 -4.41 -15.71
CA ILE A 200 3.50 -5.01 -14.43
C ILE A 200 4.78 -5.82 -14.56
N TRP A 201 5.66 -5.65 -13.57
CA TRP A 201 6.75 -6.57 -13.28
C TRP A 201 6.39 -7.37 -12.05
N GLN A 202 6.22 -8.67 -12.24
CA GLN A 202 6.09 -9.60 -11.12
C GLN A 202 7.49 -9.91 -10.60
N MET A 203 7.64 -9.85 -9.29
CA MET A 203 8.92 -9.92 -8.59
C MET A 203 9.00 -11.17 -7.71
N ASP A 204 10.21 -11.71 -7.56
CA ASP A 204 10.56 -12.70 -6.55
C ASP A 204 11.81 -12.21 -5.81
N GLY A 205 11.60 -11.48 -4.71
CA GLY A 205 12.66 -10.74 -4.04
C GLY A 205 13.20 -9.64 -4.95
N THR A 206 14.46 -9.78 -5.33
CA THR A 206 15.11 -8.85 -6.27
C THR A 206 14.92 -9.24 -7.75
N THR A 207 14.30 -10.38 -8.08
CA THR A 207 14.26 -10.89 -9.45
C THR A 207 12.96 -10.53 -10.15
N VAL A 208 13.01 -9.98 -11.37
CA VAL A 208 11.83 -9.85 -12.24
C VAL A 208 11.54 -11.22 -12.85
N VAL A 209 10.46 -11.88 -12.45
CA VAL A 209 10.09 -13.22 -12.95
C VAL A 209 9.18 -13.15 -14.19
N ASN A 210 8.42 -12.07 -14.33
CA ASN A 210 7.57 -11.82 -15.47
C ASN A 210 7.37 -10.32 -15.69
N ALA A 211 7.23 -9.91 -16.96
CA ALA A 211 6.98 -8.52 -17.33
C ALA A 211 5.91 -8.47 -18.42
N THR A 212 4.76 -7.87 -18.10
CA THR A 212 3.57 -7.84 -18.96
C THR A 212 3.13 -6.41 -19.21
N VAL A 213 2.86 -6.07 -20.48
CA VAL A 213 2.20 -4.79 -20.84
C VAL A 213 0.69 -4.95 -20.67
N LEU A 214 0.05 -3.98 -20.04
CA LEU A 214 -1.39 -3.91 -19.82
C LEU A 214 -2.05 -2.92 -20.78
N GLU A 215 -3.38 -2.85 -20.73
CA GLU A 215 -4.17 -1.88 -21.48
C GLU A 215 -3.73 -0.44 -21.18
N THR A 216 -3.89 0.46 -22.16
CA THR A 216 -3.55 1.88 -22.00
C THR A 216 -4.72 2.63 -21.36
N THR A 217 -4.45 3.48 -20.38
CA THR A 217 -5.44 4.34 -19.71
C THR A 217 -5.40 5.78 -20.21
N ASP A 218 -6.47 6.55 -19.97
CA ASP A 218 -6.46 7.99 -20.22
C ASP A 218 -5.43 8.70 -19.32
N LEU A 219 -4.71 9.69 -19.87
CA LEU A 219 -3.64 10.43 -19.17
C LEU A 219 -4.11 11.20 -17.93
N SER A 220 -5.41 11.47 -17.83
CA SER A 220 -5.99 12.18 -16.68
C SER A 220 -6.37 11.25 -15.52
N LEU A 221 -6.25 9.94 -15.70
CA LEU A 221 -6.44 8.96 -14.63
C LEU A 221 -5.18 8.84 -13.78
N THR A 222 -5.35 8.89 -12.46
CA THR A 222 -4.30 8.61 -11.47
C THR A 222 -4.57 7.27 -10.81
N ALA A 223 -3.56 6.40 -10.74
CA ALA A 223 -3.65 5.08 -10.11
C ALA A 223 -3.38 5.16 -8.60
N THR A 224 -4.18 4.42 -7.83
CA THR A 224 -3.92 4.06 -6.43
C THR A 224 -3.96 2.54 -6.32
N ILE A 225 -2.92 1.96 -5.73
CA ILE A 225 -2.79 0.50 -5.56
C ILE A 225 -3.43 0.10 -4.23
N VAL A 226 -4.42 -0.81 -4.28
CA VAL A 226 -5.22 -1.26 -3.14
C VAL A 226 -5.87 -2.61 -3.46
N ASP A 227 -6.06 -3.52 -2.50
CA ASP A 227 -6.93 -4.70 -2.66
C ASP A 227 -8.42 -4.27 -2.52
N PHE A 228 -9.09 -4.12 -3.65
CA PHE A 228 -10.41 -3.51 -3.72
C PHE A 228 -11.54 -4.54 -3.56
N ASP A 229 -11.27 -5.80 -3.88
CA ASP A 229 -12.23 -6.91 -3.79
C ASP A 229 -11.99 -7.85 -2.59
N GLY A 230 -10.90 -7.67 -1.85
CA GLY A 230 -10.55 -8.40 -0.63
C GLY A 230 -9.98 -9.79 -0.90
N ASN A 231 -9.41 -10.03 -2.08
CA ASN A 231 -8.90 -11.35 -2.46
C ASN A 231 -7.44 -11.61 -2.03
N GLY A 232 -6.79 -10.62 -1.39
CA GLY A 232 -5.41 -10.68 -0.95
C GLY A 232 -4.39 -10.26 -2.00
N LYS A 233 -4.83 -9.73 -3.16
CA LYS A 233 -4.00 -9.19 -4.23
C LYS A 233 -4.27 -7.71 -4.38
N SER A 234 -3.24 -6.97 -4.73
CA SER A 234 -3.34 -5.55 -5.04
C SER A 234 -4.10 -5.33 -6.34
N ASP A 235 -5.17 -4.56 -6.29
CA ASP A 235 -5.91 -4.02 -7.43
C ASP A 235 -5.48 -2.57 -7.75
N ILE A 236 -6.09 -1.95 -8.76
CA ILE A 236 -5.85 -0.55 -9.11
C ILE A 236 -7.16 0.25 -9.12
N PHE A 237 -7.26 1.23 -8.23
CA PHE A 237 -8.28 2.27 -8.29
C PHE A 237 -7.77 3.44 -9.11
N TRP A 238 -8.42 3.71 -10.23
CA TRP A 238 -8.13 4.84 -11.10
C TRP A 238 -9.13 5.96 -10.88
N ARG A 239 -8.62 7.19 -10.75
CA ARG A 239 -9.46 8.39 -10.62
C ARG A 239 -9.04 9.50 -11.56
N ASN A 240 -10.02 10.08 -12.23
CA ASN A 240 -9.86 11.32 -12.97
C ASN A 240 -10.17 12.50 -12.04
N ASN A 241 -9.15 13.18 -11.55
CA ASN A 241 -9.34 14.31 -10.63
C ASN A 241 -9.95 15.56 -11.29
N THR A 242 -10.15 15.57 -12.62
CA THR A 242 -10.76 16.68 -13.36
C THR A 242 -12.23 16.42 -13.71
N THR A 243 -12.56 15.22 -14.19
CA THR A 243 -13.94 14.87 -14.58
C THR A 243 -14.71 14.19 -13.46
N GLY A 244 -14.00 13.57 -12.51
CA GLY A 244 -14.58 12.80 -11.43
C GLY A 244 -14.84 11.32 -11.74
N GLU A 245 -14.46 10.85 -12.92
CA GLU A 245 -14.52 9.44 -13.31
C GLU A 245 -13.70 8.55 -12.36
N ASN A 246 -14.24 7.36 -12.07
CA ASN A 246 -13.65 6.36 -11.19
C ASN A 246 -13.73 4.99 -11.87
N ILE A 247 -12.62 4.25 -11.87
CA ILE A 247 -12.51 2.92 -12.47
C ILE A 247 -11.78 2.00 -11.49
N ALA A 248 -12.22 0.76 -11.36
CA ALA A 248 -11.49 -0.29 -10.64
C ALA A 248 -10.95 -1.29 -11.66
N TRP A 249 -9.67 -1.64 -11.54
CA TRP A 249 -9.07 -2.78 -12.21
C TRP A 249 -8.79 -3.85 -11.17
N PHE A 250 -9.57 -4.93 -11.19
CA PHE A 250 -9.29 -6.10 -10.35
C PHE A 250 -8.20 -6.93 -11.01
N MET A 251 -7.17 -7.25 -10.23
CA MET A 251 -5.92 -7.81 -10.73
C MET A 251 -5.76 -9.28 -10.30
N ASP A 252 -5.31 -10.12 -11.23
CA ASP A 252 -4.80 -11.46 -10.96
C ASP A 252 -3.43 -11.61 -11.61
N GLY A 253 -2.40 -11.24 -10.86
CA GLY A 253 -1.03 -11.15 -11.35
C GLY A 253 -0.90 -10.06 -12.42
N SER A 254 -0.86 -10.46 -13.69
CA SER A 254 -0.81 -9.53 -14.82
C SER A 254 -2.09 -9.48 -15.64
N GLU A 255 -3.17 -10.11 -15.18
CA GLU A 255 -4.49 -10.01 -15.80
C GLU A 255 -5.30 -8.94 -15.08
N ALA A 256 -5.93 -8.03 -15.83
CA ALA A 256 -6.75 -6.95 -15.30
C ALA A 256 -8.19 -7.06 -15.79
N THR A 257 -9.16 -6.99 -14.88
CA THR A 257 -10.59 -6.88 -15.19
C THR A 257 -11.10 -5.50 -14.82
N GLU A 258 -11.52 -4.74 -15.82
CA GLU A 258 -11.97 -3.35 -15.65
C GLU A 258 -13.46 -3.25 -15.29
N TYR A 259 -13.77 -2.38 -14.33
CA TYR A 259 -15.11 -1.96 -13.99
C TYR A 259 -15.21 -0.44 -13.79
N ASN A 260 -16.23 0.16 -14.41
CA ASN A 260 -16.57 1.56 -14.17
C ASN A 260 -17.32 1.69 -12.84
N LEU A 261 -16.89 2.63 -12.01
CA LEU A 261 -17.56 2.99 -10.76
C LEU A 261 -18.35 4.29 -10.94
N GLN A 262 -19.21 4.59 -9.97
CA GLN A 262 -19.92 5.87 -9.96
C GLN A 262 -18.93 7.04 -9.90
N SER A 263 -19.09 8.02 -10.80
CA SER A 263 -18.29 9.24 -10.81
C SER A 263 -18.61 10.14 -9.61
N GLN A 264 -17.59 10.79 -9.06
CA GLN A 264 -17.69 11.87 -8.07
C GLN A 264 -16.95 13.08 -8.60
N ASP A 265 -17.63 14.23 -8.75
CA ASP A 265 -17.03 15.42 -9.38
C ASP A 265 -15.70 15.85 -8.72
N ALA A 266 -14.94 16.70 -9.42
CA ALA A 266 -13.59 17.11 -9.04
C ALA A 266 -13.46 17.76 -7.66
N SER A 267 -14.55 18.26 -7.06
CA SER A 267 -14.50 18.79 -5.69
C SER A 267 -14.34 17.70 -4.64
N TRP A 268 -14.63 16.44 -4.98
CA TRP A 268 -14.47 15.28 -4.09
C TRP A 268 -13.09 14.66 -4.20
N THR A 269 -12.49 14.38 -3.06
CA THR A 269 -11.21 13.65 -2.91
C THR A 269 -11.46 12.32 -2.21
N ALA A 270 -10.73 11.29 -2.63
CA ALA A 270 -10.86 9.93 -2.10
C ALA A 270 -9.71 9.60 -1.14
N THR A 271 -10.03 8.97 -0.02
CA THR A 271 -9.08 8.29 0.88
C THR A 271 -9.56 6.86 1.07
N LEU A 272 -8.67 5.89 0.87
CA LEU A 272 -9.03 4.46 0.76
C LEU A 272 -8.65 3.71 2.04
N GLY A 273 -9.58 2.93 2.59
CA GLY A 273 -9.36 2.11 3.80
C GLY A 273 -10.52 1.13 4.01
N ASP A 274 -10.44 0.21 4.96
CA ASP A 274 -11.53 -0.73 5.27
C ASP A 274 -12.38 -0.18 6.43
N PHE A 275 -13.49 0.50 6.14
CA PHE A 275 -14.30 1.17 7.18
C PHE A 275 -15.25 0.21 7.89
N ASN A 276 -15.50 -0.98 7.33
CA ASN A 276 -16.49 -1.92 7.83
C ASN A 276 -15.90 -3.24 8.38
N GLY A 277 -14.60 -3.48 8.17
CA GLY A 277 -13.84 -4.63 8.68
C GLY A 277 -14.03 -5.91 7.86
N ASP A 278 -14.39 -5.81 6.58
CA ASP A 278 -14.61 -6.96 5.69
C ASP A 278 -13.43 -7.25 4.73
N LEU A 279 -12.29 -6.59 4.99
CA LEU A 279 -11.03 -6.66 4.27
C LEU A 279 -11.07 -6.13 2.83
N LYS A 280 -12.16 -5.46 2.41
CA LYS A 280 -12.24 -4.78 1.11
C LYS A 280 -11.93 -3.31 1.28
N THR A 281 -11.41 -2.70 0.22
CA THR A 281 -11.18 -1.26 0.22
C THR A 281 -12.50 -0.50 0.10
N ASP A 282 -12.85 0.21 1.15
CA ASP A 282 -13.87 1.25 1.19
C ASP A 282 -13.27 2.63 0.85
N ILE A 283 -14.12 3.65 0.65
CA ILE A 283 -13.70 5.01 0.26
C ILE A 283 -14.31 6.06 1.18
N LEU A 284 -13.46 6.86 1.84
CA LEU A 284 -13.83 8.16 2.39
C LEU A 284 -13.76 9.22 1.29
N TRP A 285 -14.90 9.81 1.00
CA TRP A 285 -15.04 10.95 0.11
C TRP A 285 -15.13 12.23 0.92
N ARG A 286 -14.27 13.20 0.60
CA ARG A 286 -14.30 14.56 1.18
C ARG A 286 -14.45 15.61 0.09
N ASN A 287 -15.47 16.45 0.21
CA ASN A 287 -15.68 17.60 -0.65
C ASN A 287 -14.80 18.77 -0.19
N THR A 288 -13.82 19.15 -0.99
CA THR A 288 -12.85 20.21 -0.70
C THR A 288 -13.41 21.63 -0.83
N ALA A 289 -14.58 21.78 -1.46
CA ALA A 289 -15.26 23.06 -1.62
C ALA A 289 -16.32 23.33 -0.53
N SER A 290 -17.09 22.30 -0.12
CA SER A 290 -18.16 22.40 0.87
C SER A 290 -17.76 21.89 2.27
N GLY A 291 -16.76 21.02 2.36
CA GLY A 291 -16.37 20.34 3.61
C GLY A 291 -17.22 19.09 3.95
N GLU A 292 -18.17 18.73 3.07
CA GLU A 292 -19.02 17.55 3.23
C GLU A 292 -18.21 16.25 3.15
N ASN A 293 -18.65 15.24 3.87
CA ASN A 293 -17.96 13.96 3.99
C ASN A 293 -18.95 12.80 3.83
N LYS A 294 -18.53 11.72 3.16
CA LYS A 294 -19.30 10.49 3.05
C LYS A 294 -18.39 9.28 2.91
N ILE A 295 -18.88 8.12 3.34
CA ILE A 295 -18.20 6.83 3.19
C ILE A 295 -18.94 6.01 2.14
N TRP A 296 -18.17 5.39 1.26
CA TRP A 296 -18.61 4.31 0.39
C TRP A 296 -18.02 3.02 0.91
N THR A 297 -18.85 2.16 1.48
CA THR A 297 -18.43 0.78 1.73
C THR A 297 -18.61 -0.03 0.45
N MET A 298 -17.59 -0.78 0.05
CA MET A 298 -17.51 -1.49 -1.22
C MET A 298 -17.72 -2.99 -1.03
N ASN A 299 -18.43 -3.61 -1.97
CA ASN A 299 -18.49 -5.06 -2.12
C ASN A 299 -18.26 -5.40 -3.59
N GLY A 300 -16.98 -5.56 -3.96
CA GLY A 300 -16.55 -5.48 -5.36
C GLY A 300 -16.87 -4.10 -5.91
N ILE A 301 -17.78 -4.02 -6.89
CA ILE A 301 -18.18 -2.75 -7.53
C ILE A 301 -19.45 -2.14 -6.93
N PHE A 302 -20.10 -2.83 -5.99
CA PHE A 302 -21.35 -2.35 -5.38
C PHE A 302 -21.03 -1.40 -4.23
N VAL A 303 -21.65 -0.22 -4.27
CA VAL A 303 -21.46 0.85 -3.28
C VAL A 303 -22.63 0.88 -2.30
N THR A 304 -22.33 0.95 -1.01
CA THR A 304 -23.27 1.47 0.01
C THR A 304 -22.74 2.82 0.50
N GLU A 305 -23.50 3.87 0.30
CA GLU A 305 -23.14 5.24 0.71
C GLU A 305 -23.76 5.59 2.06
N GLY A 306 -22.97 6.21 2.95
CA GLY A 306 -23.51 6.95 4.09
C GLY A 306 -22.80 8.27 4.30
N VAL A 307 -23.59 9.29 4.65
CA VAL A 307 -23.11 10.65 4.89
C VAL A 307 -22.71 10.78 6.35
N VAL A 308 -21.55 11.38 6.60
CA VAL A 308 -21.04 11.68 7.95
C VAL A 308 -20.95 13.19 8.16
N ASN A 309 -20.58 13.62 9.36
CA ASN A 309 -20.58 15.03 9.73
C ASN A 309 -19.76 15.89 8.75
N THR A 310 -20.27 17.08 8.43
CA THR A 310 -19.55 18.09 7.64
C THR A 310 -18.58 18.85 8.55
N LEU A 311 -17.33 19.00 8.11
CA LEU A 311 -16.33 19.85 8.77
C LEU A 311 -15.85 20.92 7.80
N SER A 312 -15.50 22.12 8.29
CA SER A 312 -15.00 23.18 7.40
C SER A 312 -13.80 22.73 6.57
N THR A 313 -13.53 23.41 5.46
CA THR A 313 -12.48 23.04 4.50
C THR A 313 -11.06 23.11 5.09
N ASP A 314 -10.88 23.76 6.23
CA ASP A 314 -9.59 23.83 6.96
C ASP A 314 -9.22 22.50 7.64
N TRP A 315 -10.16 21.58 7.76
CA TRP A 315 -9.93 20.24 8.30
C TRP A 315 -9.43 19.28 7.22
N THR A 316 -8.45 18.47 7.57
CA THR A 316 -7.88 17.40 6.74
C THR A 316 -8.03 16.07 7.45
N ALA A 317 -8.31 15.01 6.68
CA ALA A 317 -8.45 13.65 7.21
C ALA A 317 -7.15 12.86 7.03
N LYS A 318 -6.84 12.05 8.03
CA LYS A 318 -6.03 10.84 7.91
C LYS A 318 -6.83 9.68 8.47
N ILE A 319 -6.47 8.46 8.11
CA ILE A 319 -7.22 7.27 8.47
C ILE A 319 -6.30 6.22 9.10
N GLY A 320 -6.85 5.38 9.97
CA GLY A 320 -6.15 4.31 10.68
C GLY A 320 -7.08 3.66 11.69
N ASP A 321 -6.71 2.51 12.26
CA ASP A 321 -7.48 1.84 13.31
C ASP A 321 -7.05 2.37 14.69
N PHE A 322 -7.76 3.35 15.24
CA PHE A 322 -7.33 4.04 16.47
C PHE A 322 -7.76 3.28 17.73
N ASP A 323 -8.71 2.34 17.64
CA ASP A 323 -9.22 1.55 18.77
C ASP A 323 -8.83 0.06 18.75
N GLY A 324 -8.24 -0.42 17.65
CA GLY A 324 -7.75 -1.79 17.46
C GLY A 324 -8.86 -2.79 17.12
N ASN A 325 -9.97 -2.33 16.54
CA ASN A 325 -11.13 -3.18 16.25
C ASN A 325 -11.10 -3.82 14.85
N GLY A 326 -10.08 -3.53 14.04
CA GLY A 326 -9.92 -4.01 12.66
C GLY A 326 -10.70 -3.18 11.62
N LYS A 327 -11.22 -2.00 11.99
CA LYS A 327 -11.89 -1.07 11.08
C LYS A 327 -11.13 0.24 11.02
N THR A 328 -11.27 0.91 9.88
CA THR A 328 -10.65 2.19 9.61
C THR A 328 -11.45 3.30 10.27
N ASP A 329 -10.80 4.03 11.16
CA ASP A 329 -11.30 5.24 11.79
C ASP A 329 -10.75 6.50 11.08
N ILE A 330 -11.24 7.68 11.47
CA ILE A 330 -10.84 8.96 10.88
C ILE A 330 -10.25 9.89 11.93
N PHE A 331 -9.02 10.34 11.68
CA PHE A 331 -8.36 11.41 12.42
C PHE A 331 -8.43 12.71 11.62
N TRP A 332 -9.06 13.72 12.21
CA TRP A 332 -9.23 15.05 11.64
C TRP A 332 -8.26 16.03 12.27
N HIS A 333 -7.56 16.80 11.44
CA HIS A 333 -6.66 17.86 11.87
C HIS A 333 -6.97 19.18 11.18
N ASN A 334 -7.10 20.25 11.96
CA ASN A 334 -7.16 21.62 11.46
C ASN A 334 -5.78 22.27 11.59
N ALA A 335 -5.07 22.42 10.46
CA ALA A 335 -3.73 22.99 10.47
C ALA A 335 -3.69 24.49 10.85
N THR A 336 -4.81 25.20 10.70
CA THR A 336 -4.94 26.63 11.00
C THR A 336 -5.15 26.88 12.50
N THR A 337 -6.01 26.08 13.15
CA THR A 337 -6.32 26.23 14.58
C THR A 337 -5.48 25.31 15.47
N GLY A 338 -4.93 24.24 14.91
CA GLY A 338 -4.25 23.17 15.64
C GLY A 338 -5.21 22.19 16.33
N GLU A 339 -6.52 22.30 16.11
CA GLU A 339 -7.52 21.39 16.69
C GLU A 339 -7.49 20.01 16.03
N ASN A 340 -7.85 18.99 16.83
CA ASN A 340 -7.83 17.59 16.42
C ASN A 340 -9.09 16.89 16.91
N THR A 341 -9.66 15.98 16.13
CA THR A 341 -10.75 15.10 16.58
C THR A 341 -10.60 13.73 15.93
N ALA A 342 -10.94 12.66 16.66
CA ALA A 342 -11.01 11.31 16.10
C ALA A 342 -12.47 10.87 16.03
N TRP A 343 -12.82 10.22 14.92
CA TRP A 343 -14.11 9.57 14.69
C TRP A 343 -13.86 8.08 14.54
N LEU A 344 -14.30 7.31 15.53
CA LEU A 344 -14.30 5.85 15.45
C LEU A 344 -15.48 5.42 14.58
N MET A 345 -15.22 4.53 13.64
CA MET A 345 -16.16 4.19 12.58
C MET A 345 -16.72 2.77 12.73
N ASP A 346 -17.95 2.59 12.26
CA ASP A 346 -18.55 1.29 12.04
C ASP A 346 -19.27 1.32 10.69
N GLY A 347 -18.54 0.97 9.64
CA GLY A 347 -18.94 1.12 8.26
C GLY A 347 -19.21 2.59 7.92
N THR A 348 -20.45 2.90 7.58
CA THR A 348 -20.85 4.26 7.20
C THR A 348 -21.28 5.14 8.37
N THR A 349 -21.11 4.68 9.61
CA THR A 349 -21.56 5.39 10.82
C THR A 349 -20.41 5.74 11.75
N VAL A 350 -20.51 6.87 12.45
CA VAL A 350 -19.59 7.26 13.53
C VAL A 350 -20.07 6.60 14.82
N SER A 351 -19.32 5.64 15.34
CA SER A 351 -19.64 4.91 16.58
C SER A 351 -19.28 5.73 17.83
N SER A 352 -18.20 6.52 17.76
CA SER A 352 -17.75 7.44 18.79
C SER A 352 -16.95 8.59 18.19
N GLU A 353 -17.04 9.79 18.76
CA GLU A 353 -16.17 10.90 18.40
C GLU A 353 -15.76 11.72 19.62
N ALA A 354 -14.53 12.23 19.63
CA ALA A 354 -14.11 13.24 20.62
C ALA A 354 -12.99 14.13 20.08
N PHE A 355 -13.02 15.38 20.54
CA PHE A 355 -11.86 16.27 20.39
C PHE A 355 -10.68 15.74 21.19
N LEU A 356 -9.52 15.75 20.54
CA LEU A 356 -8.23 15.38 21.10
C LEU A 356 -7.47 16.65 21.55
N PRO A 357 -6.35 16.52 22.28
CA PRO A 357 -5.51 17.67 22.60
C PRO A 357 -5.21 18.52 21.35
N SER A 358 -5.14 19.85 21.50
CA SER A 358 -4.74 20.72 20.39
C SER A 358 -3.22 20.79 20.27
N ASN A 359 -2.76 21.12 19.07
CA ASN A 359 -1.36 21.35 18.73
C ASN A 359 -1.11 22.80 18.37
N SER A 360 0.17 23.16 18.25
CA SER A 360 0.53 24.41 17.57
C SER A 360 0.07 24.36 16.10
N PRO A 361 -0.43 25.46 15.54
CA PRO A 361 -0.76 25.53 14.12
C PRO A 361 0.44 25.15 13.23
N GLY A 362 0.17 24.44 12.14
CA GLY A 362 1.19 24.07 11.15
C GLY A 362 1.98 22.78 11.43
N LEU A 363 1.66 22.01 12.48
CA LEU A 363 2.23 20.67 12.63
C LEU A 363 1.66 19.70 11.59
N THR A 364 2.48 18.75 11.15
CA THR A 364 2.03 17.66 10.27
C THR A 364 2.04 16.34 11.05
N ALA A 365 0.94 15.61 10.98
CA ALA A 365 0.80 14.27 11.55
C ALA A 365 1.29 13.20 10.56
N SER A 366 1.99 12.20 11.09
CA SER A 366 2.21 10.90 10.45
C SER A 366 1.61 9.81 11.35
N LEU A 367 1.14 8.72 10.76
CA LEU A 367 0.46 7.64 11.48
C LEU A 367 1.31 6.38 11.45
N GLY A 368 1.08 5.51 12.43
CA GLY A 368 1.70 4.19 12.56
C GLY A 368 1.54 3.68 13.99
N ASP A 369 1.65 2.38 14.24
CA ASP A 369 1.73 1.86 15.61
C ASP A 369 3.17 1.96 16.12
N PHE A 370 3.47 2.95 16.95
CA PHE A 370 4.83 3.16 17.45
C PHE A 370 5.11 2.32 18.70
N ASN A 371 4.09 1.76 19.33
CA ASN A 371 4.21 1.12 20.64
C ASN A 371 3.94 -0.41 20.61
N GLY A 372 3.40 -0.92 19.51
CA GLY A 372 3.14 -2.34 19.27
C GLY A 372 1.85 -2.86 19.92
N ASP A 373 0.88 -1.99 20.24
CA ASP A 373 -0.40 -2.42 20.84
C ASP A 373 -1.49 -2.73 19.82
N GLY A 374 -1.18 -2.66 18.52
CA GLY A 374 -2.08 -2.93 17.42
C GLY A 374 -3.03 -1.78 17.10
N LYS A 375 -2.79 -0.58 17.67
CA LYS A 375 -3.56 0.62 17.36
C LYS A 375 -2.70 1.62 16.62
N THR A 376 -3.33 2.39 15.75
CA THR A 376 -2.68 3.49 15.03
C THR A 376 -2.37 4.62 16.02
N ASP A 377 -1.11 4.99 16.15
CA ASP A 377 -0.66 6.16 16.90
C ASP A 377 -0.43 7.36 15.97
N VAL A 378 -0.25 8.55 16.56
CA VAL A 378 0.00 9.79 15.81
C VAL A 378 1.36 10.39 16.17
N TYR A 379 2.27 10.45 15.20
CA TYR A 379 3.54 11.14 15.32
C TYR A 379 3.43 12.57 14.79
N TRP A 380 3.73 13.54 15.64
CA TRP A 380 3.77 14.95 15.32
C TRP A 380 5.21 15.43 15.17
N ARG A 381 5.45 16.17 14.09
CA ARG A 381 6.69 16.89 13.87
C ARG A 381 6.44 18.39 13.72
N ASP A 382 7.16 19.18 14.49
CA ASP A 382 7.40 20.59 14.19
C ASP A 382 8.67 20.73 13.37
N GLN A 383 8.50 20.97 12.07
CA GLN A 383 9.63 21.14 11.16
C GLN A 383 10.49 22.37 11.50
N GLN A 384 9.94 23.40 12.17
CA GLN A 384 10.66 24.64 12.47
C GLN A 384 11.47 24.52 13.76
N THR A 385 10.91 23.89 14.79
CA THR A 385 11.53 23.79 16.12
C THR A 385 12.19 22.45 16.41
N SER A 386 12.04 21.46 15.51
CA SER A 386 12.45 20.07 15.72
C SER A 386 11.77 19.40 16.92
N ALA A 387 10.65 19.95 17.38
CA ALA A 387 9.85 19.34 18.45
C ALA A 387 9.04 18.17 17.88
N ASP A 388 9.45 16.96 18.26
CA ASP A 388 8.78 15.72 17.89
C ASP A 388 8.09 15.09 19.09
N LYS A 389 6.91 14.52 18.86
CA LYS A 389 6.15 13.78 19.87
C LYS A 389 5.27 12.71 19.25
N ILE A 390 4.94 11.69 20.04
CA ILE A 390 4.02 10.62 19.67
C ILE A 390 2.82 10.70 20.60
N TRP A 391 1.62 10.67 20.02
CA TRP A 391 0.40 10.38 20.75
C TRP A 391 0.09 8.91 20.60
N THR A 392 0.19 8.17 21.69
CA THR A 392 -0.31 6.80 21.71
C THR A 392 -1.82 6.82 21.84
N MET A 393 -2.52 6.14 20.95
CA MET A 393 -3.97 6.23 20.83
C MET A 393 -4.66 5.05 21.51
N ASN A 394 -5.86 5.29 22.03
CA ASN A 394 -6.76 4.25 22.50
C ASN A 394 -8.20 4.70 22.25
N GLY A 395 -8.64 4.49 21.01
CA GLY A 395 -9.83 5.10 20.44
C GLY A 395 -9.71 6.62 20.43
N THR A 396 -10.62 7.30 21.13
CA THR A 396 -10.65 8.77 21.21
C THR A 396 -9.80 9.34 22.35
N LEU A 397 -8.92 8.54 22.97
CA LEU A 397 -7.95 8.99 23.97
C LEU A 397 -6.54 9.05 23.38
N ALA A 398 -5.91 10.23 23.42
CA ALA A 398 -4.52 10.44 23.04
C ALA A 398 -3.64 10.66 24.29
N THR A 399 -2.58 9.87 24.43
CA THR A 399 -1.56 10.07 25.47
C THR A 399 -0.27 10.59 24.85
N GLU A 400 0.18 11.76 25.27
CA GLU A 400 1.37 12.41 24.71
C GLU A 400 2.67 11.87 25.31
N ASN A 401 3.57 11.45 24.44
CA ASN A 401 4.92 11.00 24.74
C ASN A 401 5.92 11.82 23.93
N LEU A 402 6.82 12.53 24.61
CA LEU A 402 7.81 13.38 23.95
C LEU A 402 8.99 12.55 23.42
N VAL A 403 9.49 12.90 22.25
CA VAL A 403 10.79 12.40 21.76
C VAL A 403 11.91 13.13 22.51
N ALA A 404 12.89 12.36 22.98
CA ALA A 404 14.00 12.91 23.77
C ALA A 404 14.83 13.91 22.95
N ASP A 405 15.37 14.95 23.60
CA ASP A 405 16.16 15.97 22.91
C ASP A 405 17.38 15.41 22.15
N ALA A 406 17.95 14.29 22.64
CA ALA A 406 19.06 13.60 21.99
C ALA A 406 18.67 12.94 20.66
N ASP A 407 17.39 12.66 20.45
CA ASP A 407 16.87 11.96 19.28
C ASP A 407 16.24 12.91 18.26
N LYS A 408 16.09 14.20 18.59
CA LYS A 408 15.54 15.21 17.69
C LYS A 408 16.46 15.48 16.50
N LEU A 409 15.90 15.48 15.31
CA LEU A 409 16.60 15.89 14.09
C LEU A 409 16.28 17.32 13.72
N THR A 410 17.29 18.03 13.22
CA THR A 410 17.21 19.43 12.77
C THR A 410 16.21 19.64 11.62
N PRO A 411 15.77 20.90 11.37
CA PRO A 411 14.75 21.24 10.36
C PRO A 411 15.04 20.84 8.91
N GLU A 412 16.27 20.48 8.56
CA GLU A 412 16.61 19.95 7.23
C GLU A 412 16.19 18.48 7.05
N TRP A 413 15.87 17.77 8.13
CA TRP A 413 15.36 16.41 8.08
C TRP A 413 13.84 16.41 8.08
N TYR A 414 13.20 15.70 7.16
CA TYR A 414 11.76 15.45 7.19
C TYR A 414 11.50 13.95 7.20
N THR A 415 10.41 13.55 7.84
CA THR A 415 9.87 12.19 7.70
C THR A 415 8.97 12.22 6.48
N ALA A 416 9.17 11.26 5.58
CA ALA A 416 8.24 11.03 4.48
C ALA A 416 6.89 10.54 5.00
#